data_AF-A0A9W4MKH6-F1
#
_entry.id   AF-A0A9W4MKH6-F1
#
_cell.length_a   1.000
_cell.length_b   1.000
_cell.length_c   1.000
_cell.angle_alpha   90.00
_cell.angle_beta   90.00
_cell.angle_gamma   90.00
#
_symmetry.space_group_name_H-M   'P 1'
#
loop_
_entity.id
_entity.type
_entity.pdbx_description
1 polymer ?
#
loop_
_entity_poly.entity_id
_entity_poly.type
_entity_poly.pdbx_seq_one_letter_code
_entity_poly.pdbx_strand_id
1 'polypeptide(L)'
;MSDTQAPVPAPAHEQAPATRAAVAEDTLSASVPRFLVEIVAWAGAPWALWSHSVVLALLSVVLLIGLPTAFGMPAAKKHSPPVAITARPAIALELLQPAAACTAAFAAWPPAAAYVVVALSVVACALQFRRWRWMLGRGSAA
;
A
#
# COMPACT_ATOMS: atom_id res chain seq x y z
N MET A 1 15.54 -36.78 -36.60
CA MET A 1 15.97 -36.06 -35.39
C MET A 1 15.95 -34.58 -35.76
N SER A 2 14.86 -33.89 -35.46
CA SER A 2 14.76 -32.44 -35.66
C SER A 2 15.23 -31.78 -34.37
N ASP A 3 16.39 -31.13 -34.42
CA ASP A 3 16.89 -30.33 -33.32
C ASP A 3 15.96 -29.13 -33.13
N THR A 4 15.15 -29.19 -32.08
CA THR A 4 14.47 -28.03 -31.50
C THR A 4 15.54 -27.14 -30.91
N GLN A 5 16.11 -26.26 -31.73
CA GLN A 5 17.03 -25.23 -31.26
C GLN A 5 16.25 -24.29 -30.33
N ALA A 6 16.51 -24.38 -29.03
CA ALA A 6 15.95 -23.47 -28.04
C ALA A 6 16.33 -22.03 -28.44
N PRO A 7 15.39 -21.05 -28.34
CA PRO A 7 15.65 -19.68 -28.73
C PRO A 7 16.86 -19.13 -27.97
N VAL A 8 17.83 -18.60 -28.71
CA VAL A 8 19.03 -17.95 -28.16
C VAL A 8 18.57 -16.77 -27.30
N PRO A 9 18.93 -16.70 -26.01
CA PRO A 9 18.52 -15.60 -25.15
C PRO A 9 19.10 -14.28 -25.68
N ALA A 10 18.24 -13.26 -25.77
CA ALA A 10 18.62 -11.92 -26.20
C ALA A 10 19.80 -11.37 -25.39
N PRO A 11 20.67 -10.53 -25.97
CA PRO A 11 21.86 -10.04 -25.27
C PRO A 11 21.50 -9.17 -24.05
N ALA A 12 22.36 -9.20 -23.03
CA ALA A 12 22.11 -8.62 -21.70
C ALA A 12 21.74 -7.11 -21.70
N HIS A 13 22.15 -6.35 -22.71
CA HIS A 13 21.82 -4.93 -22.85
C HIS A 13 20.37 -4.68 -23.30
N GLU A 14 19.73 -5.65 -23.94
CA GLU A 14 18.33 -5.60 -24.38
C GLU A 14 17.38 -6.10 -23.27
N GLN A 15 17.87 -7.03 -22.43
CA GLN A 15 17.12 -7.57 -21.28
C GLN A 15 17.05 -6.59 -20.09
N ALA A 16 18.08 -5.77 -19.89
CA ALA A 16 18.13 -4.79 -18.80
C ALA A 16 17.02 -3.71 -18.85
N PRO A 17 16.72 -3.05 -19.99
CA PRO A 17 15.61 -2.10 -20.08
C PRO A 17 14.24 -2.78 -19.96
N ALA A 18 14.04 -3.95 -20.58
CA ALA A 18 12.79 -4.69 -20.52
C ALA A 18 12.44 -5.15 -19.09
N THR A 19 13.44 -5.65 -18.35
CA THR A 19 13.25 -6.07 -16.94
C THR A 19 12.91 -4.88 -16.04
N ARG A 20 13.56 -3.72 -16.25
CA ARG A 20 13.24 -2.49 -15.49
C ARG A 20 11.84 -1.99 -15.78
N ALA A 21 11.39 -2.03 -17.04
CA ALA A 21 10.05 -1.65 -17.43
C ALA A 21 8.99 -2.54 -16.77
N ALA A 22 9.17 -3.86 -16.80
CA ALA A 22 8.28 -4.82 -16.15
C ALA A 22 8.23 -4.62 -14.62
N VAL A 23 9.39 -4.44 -13.96
CA VAL A 23 9.45 -4.16 -12.51
C VAL A 23 8.77 -2.83 -12.16
N ALA A 24 8.92 -1.81 -13.01
CA ALA A 24 8.26 -0.52 -12.82
C ALA A 24 6.74 -0.64 -12.96
N GLU A 25 6.25 -1.37 -13.98
CA GLU A 25 4.82 -1.64 -14.19
C GLU A 25 4.21 -2.40 -13.01
N ASP A 26 4.87 -3.45 -12.52
CA ASP A 26 4.46 -4.19 -11.32
C ASP A 26 4.39 -3.28 -10.08
N THR A 27 5.37 -2.37 -9.94
CA THR A 27 5.43 -1.42 -8.82
C THR A 27 4.31 -0.39 -8.89
N LEU A 28 4.04 0.15 -10.08
CA LEU A 28 2.95 1.12 -10.29
C LEU A 28 1.60 0.46 -10.04
N SER A 29 1.39 -0.74 -10.56
CA SER A 29 0.15 -1.50 -10.38
C SER A 29 -0.18 -1.72 -8.90
N ALA A 30 0.83 -1.99 -8.06
CA ALA A 30 0.65 -2.11 -6.61
C ALA A 30 0.51 -0.75 -5.87
N SER A 31 1.19 0.30 -6.35
CA SER A 31 1.28 1.58 -5.65
C SER A 31 0.07 2.50 -5.90
N VAL A 32 -0.44 2.54 -7.11
CA VAL A 32 -1.58 3.39 -7.50
C VAL A 32 -2.84 3.13 -6.65
N PRO A 33 -3.34 1.89 -6.50
CA PRO A 33 -4.55 1.66 -5.71
C PRO A 33 -4.34 1.97 -4.23
N ARG A 34 -3.13 1.70 -3.70
CA ARG A 34 -2.78 2.11 -2.33
C ARG A 34 -2.83 3.63 -2.16
N PHE A 35 -2.24 4.37 -3.10
CA PHE A 35 -2.25 5.82 -3.08
C PHE A 35 -3.67 6.39 -3.15
N LEU A 36 -4.54 5.83 -3.99
CA LEU A 36 -5.94 6.23 -4.06
C LEU A 36 -6.68 6.01 -2.74
N VAL A 37 -6.44 4.87 -2.07
CA VAL A 37 -6.99 4.60 -0.74
C VAL A 37 -6.46 5.59 0.31
N GLU A 38 -5.18 5.97 0.25
CA GLU A 38 -4.61 7.00 1.13
C GLU A 38 -5.28 8.36 0.92
N ILE A 39 -5.49 8.78 -0.33
CA ILE A 39 -6.18 10.03 -0.66
C ILE A 39 -7.62 10.01 -0.15
N VAL A 40 -8.34 8.90 -0.35
CA VAL A 40 -9.71 8.74 0.16
C VAL A 40 -9.73 8.79 1.69
N ALA A 41 -8.76 8.15 2.36
CA ALA A 41 -8.66 8.21 3.83
C ALA A 41 -8.42 9.65 4.32
N TRP A 42 -7.51 10.37 3.68
CA TRP A 42 -7.16 11.75 4.05
C TRP A 42 -8.26 12.76 3.75
N ALA A 43 -9.08 12.54 2.71
CA ALA A 43 -10.20 13.41 2.38
C ALA A 43 -11.47 13.04 3.17
N GLY A 44 -11.78 11.76 3.27
CA GLY A 44 -13.03 11.25 3.84
C GLY A 44 -13.09 11.38 5.36
N ALA A 45 -12.01 11.02 6.07
CA ALA A 45 -11.99 11.04 7.53
C ALA A 45 -12.24 12.44 8.13
N PRO A 46 -11.52 13.51 7.72
CA PRO A 46 -11.82 14.85 8.23
C PRO A 46 -13.17 15.37 7.76
N TRP A 47 -13.65 15.01 6.56
CA TRP A 47 -14.98 15.42 6.10
C TRP A 47 -16.09 14.83 6.98
N ALA A 48 -16.00 13.54 7.30
CA ALA A 48 -16.94 12.88 8.22
C ALA A 48 -16.94 13.51 9.62
N LEU A 49 -15.75 13.89 10.10
CA LEU A 49 -15.54 14.40 11.45
C LEU A 49 -15.77 15.91 11.58
N TRP A 50 -15.76 16.67 10.48
CA TRP A 50 -15.90 18.13 10.48
C TRP A 50 -17.19 18.58 11.16
N SER A 51 -18.29 17.86 10.90
CA SER A 51 -19.61 18.15 11.48
C SER A 51 -19.72 17.83 12.97
N HIS A 52 -18.79 17.03 13.51
CA HIS A 52 -18.79 16.58 14.91
C HIS A 52 -17.79 17.38 15.75
N SER A 53 -16.56 17.54 15.27
CA SER A 53 -15.52 18.34 15.94
C SER A 53 -14.33 18.61 15.01
N VAL A 54 -14.00 19.88 14.84
CA VAL A 54 -12.83 20.35 14.09
C VAL A 54 -11.53 19.75 14.65
N VAL A 55 -11.43 19.56 15.97
CA VAL A 55 -10.25 18.96 16.61
C VAL A 55 -10.11 17.49 16.20
N LEU A 56 -11.20 16.73 16.16
CA LEU A 56 -11.17 15.33 15.71
C LEU A 56 -10.81 15.23 14.22
N ALA A 57 -11.31 16.16 13.39
CA ALA A 57 -10.95 16.21 11.97
C ALA A 57 -9.43 16.43 11.79
N LEU A 58 -8.85 17.41 12.50
CA LEU A 58 -7.40 17.66 12.46
C LEU A 58 -6.58 16.48 13.02
N LEU A 59 -6.99 15.90 14.14
CA LEU A 59 -6.34 14.72 14.73
C LEU A 59 -6.38 13.53 13.77
N SER A 60 -7.46 13.33 13.02
CA SER A 60 -7.55 12.25 12.03
C SER A 60 -6.49 12.39 10.94
N VAL A 61 -6.27 13.61 10.43
CA VAL A 61 -5.25 13.91 9.42
C VAL A 61 -3.85 13.68 9.99
N VAL A 62 -3.58 14.22 11.18
CA VAL A 62 -2.28 14.04 11.86
C VAL A 62 -2.00 12.57 12.12
N LEU A 63 -2.99 11.77 12.54
CA LEU A 63 -2.81 10.36 12.85
C LEU A 63 -2.62 9.52 11.58
N LEU A 64 -3.45 9.73 10.56
CA LEU A 64 -3.41 8.96 9.30
C LEU A 64 -2.18 9.27 8.45
N ILE A 65 -1.53 10.41 8.65
CA ILE A 65 -0.26 10.77 8.01
C ILE A 65 0.93 10.46 8.94
N GLY A 66 0.87 10.93 10.18
CA GLY A 66 1.98 10.90 11.13
C GLY A 66 2.34 9.48 11.60
N LEU A 67 1.34 8.62 11.82
CA LEU A 67 1.59 7.27 12.31
C LEU A 67 2.34 6.40 11.28
N PRO A 68 1.88 6.25 10.02
CA PRO A 68 2.61 5.47 9.02
C PRO A 68 3.92 6.13 8.54
N THR A 69 4.14 7.41 8.80
CA THR A 69 5.42 8.09 8.48
C THR A 69 6.47 7.90 9.58
N ALA A 70 6.07 7.84 10.85
CA ALA A 70 6.97 7.65 11.98
C ALA A 70 7.47 6.20 12.14
N PHE A 71 6.65 5.22 11.76
CA PHE A 71 6.96 3.80 11.93
C PHE A 71 7.31 3.11 10.61
N GLY A 72 8.38 2.30 10.59
CA GLY A 72 8.74 1.53 9.40
C GLY A 72 9.70 0.37 9.66
N MET A 73 9.81 -0.53 8.70
CA MET A 73 10.82 -1.59 8.71
C MET A 73 12.19 -1.02 8.28
N PRO A 74 13.27 -1.21 9.06
CA PRO A 74 14.61 -0.69 8.74
C PRO A 74 15.15 -1.14 7.39
N ALA A 75 14.82 -2.37 6.97
CA ALA A 75 15.30 -2.95 5.72
C ALA A 75 14.42 -2.65 4.49
N ALA A 76 13.33 -1.90 4.65
CA ALA A 76 12.35 -1.65 3.58
C ALA A 76 12.52 -0.29 2.88
N LYS A 77 13.31 0.62 3.44
CA LYS A 77 13.49 1.99 2.92
C LYS A 77 14.96 2.39 2.96
N LYS A 78 15.39 3.21 1.99
CA LYS A 78 16.75 3.80 1.96
C LYS A 78 17.00 4.77 3.12
N HIS A 79 15.93 5.31 3.69
CA HIS A 79 15.95 6.11 4.92
C HIS A 79 15.50 5.25 6.10
N SER A 80 16.30 5.26 7.18
CA SER A 80 15.92 4.64 8.45
C SER A 80 14.67 5.34 9.01
N PRO A 81 13.58 4.60 9.28
CA PRO A 81 12.40 5.18 9.90
C PRO A 81 12.73 5.63 11.34
N PRO A 82 12.04 6.67 11.86
CA PRO A 82 12.24 7.16 13.23
C PRO A 82 12.08 6.06 14.29
N VAL A 83 11.14 5.13 14.09
CA VAL A 83 10.97 3.95 14.93
C VAL A 83 10.90 2.69 14.07
N ALA A 84 11.85 1.79 14.32
CA ALA A 84 11.91 0.47 13.72
C ALA A 84 10.83 -0.45 14.29
N ILE A 85 10.05 -1.08 13.43
CA ILE A 85 9.00 -2.05 13.83
C ILE A 85 9.21 -3.40 13.15
N THR A 86 8.61 -4.46 13.70
CA THR A 86 8.61 -5.82 13.11
C THR A 86 7.52 -5.97 12.04
N ALA A 87 7.53 -7.09 11.30
CA ALA A 87 6.65 -7.30 10.15
C ALA A 87 5.14 -7.23 10.48
N ARG A 88 4.71 -7.75 11.63
CA ARG A 88 3.29 -7.75 12.04
C ARG A 88 2.72 -6.34 12.28
N PRO A 89 3.33 -5.49 13.14
CA PRO A 89 2.86 -4.11 13.31
C PRO A 89 2.95 -3.29 12.03
N ALA A 90 3.90 -3.59 11.12
CA ALA A 90 3.96 -2.91 9.83
C ALA A 90 2.76 -3.23 8.94
N ILE A 91 2.32 -4.50 8.91
CA ILE A 91 1.10 -4.91 8.21
C ILE A 91 -0.13 -4.28 8.88
N ALA A 92 -0.18 -4.22 10.21
CA ALA A 92 -1.30 -3.59 10.93
C ALA A 92 -1.43 -2.09 10.61
N LEU A 93 -0.32 -1.35 10.58
CA LEU A 93 -0.26 0.05 10.13
C LEU A 93 -0.71 0.18 8.67
N GLU A 94 -0.35 -0.77 7.82
CA GLU A 94 -0.75 -0.78 6.42
C GLU A 94 -2.25 -1.02 6.23
N LEU A 95 -2.86 -1.84 7.09
CA LEU A 95 -4.30 -2.11 7.13
C LEU A 95 -5.12 -0.99 7.78
N LEU A 96 -4.49 -0.13 8.57
CA LEU A 96 -5.16 0.99 9.25
C LEU A 96 -5.77 1.98 8.25
N GLN A 97 -5.05 2.32 7.18
CA GLN A 97 -5.52 3.25 6.15
C GLN A 97 -6.75 2.75 5.37
N PRO A 98 -6.79 1.52 4.81
CA PRO A 98 -7.99 1.01 4.16
C PRO A 98 -9.16 0.86 5.13
N ALA A 99 -8.92 0.46 6.38
CA ALA A 99 -9.98 0.41 7.40
C ALA A 99 -10.59 1.80 7.65
N ALA A 100 -9.74 2.82 7.84
CA ALA A 100 -10.18 4.20 8.03
C ALA A 100 -10.90 4.77 6.80
N ALA A 101 -10.43 4.46 5.58
CA ALA A 101 -11.08 4.85 4.34
C ALA A 101 -12.49 4.26 4.24
N CYS A 102 -12.66 2.96 4.52
CA CYS A 102 -13.95 2.31 4.49
C CYS A 102 -14.92 2.89 5.53
N THR A 103 -14.49 3.05 6.79
CA THR A 103 -15.37 3.61 7.83
C THR A 103 -15.77 5.05 7.54
N ALA A 104 -14.84 5.88 7.06
CA ALA A 104 -15.12 7.25 6.67
C ALA A 104 -16.07 7.33 5.46
N ALA A 105 -15.89 6.46 4.46
CA ALA A 105 -16.74 6.45 3.27
C ALA A 105 -18.20 6.08 3.60
N PHE A 106 -18.44 5.13 4.50
CA PHE A 106 -19.80 4.82 4.98
C PHE A 106 -20.39 5.93 5.86
N ALA A 107 -19.55 6.68 6.58
CA ALA A 107 -20.02 7.75 7.45
C ALA A 107 -20.31 9.06 6.70
N ALA A 108 -19.54 9.37 5.65
CA ALA A 108 -19.61 10.65 4.96
C ALA A 108 -20.33 10.60 3.61
N TRP A 109 -20.30 9.47 2.91
CA TRP A 109 -20.69 9.40 1.50
C TRP A 109 -21.84 8.42 1.24
N PRO A 110 -22.54 8.55 0.08
CA PRO A 110 -23.59 7.61 -0.32
C PRO A 110 -23.06 6.17 -0.43
N PRO A 111 -23.92 5.15 -0.25
CA PRO A 111 -23.51 3.74 -0.25
C PRO A 111 -22.73 3.33 -1.51
N ALA A 112 -23.11 3.84 -2.67
CA ALA A 112 -22.43 3.59 -3.93
C ALA A 112 -20.94 3.96 -3.89
N ALA A 113 -20.60 5.13 -3.32
CA ALA A 113 -19.22 5.56 -3.16
C ALA A 113 -18.48 4.70 -2.12
N ALA A 114 -19.14 4.33 -1.03
CA ALA A 114 -18.58 3.44 -0.02
C ALA A 114 -18.20 2.06 -0.60
N TYR A 115 -19.04 1.48 -1.46
CA TYR A 115 -18.71 0.21 -2.13
C TYR A 115 -17.49 0.31 -3.04
N VAL A 116 -17.32 1.42 -3.77
CA VAL A 116 -16.12 1.66 -4.58
C VAL A 116 -14.87 1.73 -3.70
N VAL A 117 -14.95 2.41 -2.55
CA VAL A 117 -13.84 2.51 -1.59
C VAL A 117 -13.49 1.15 -0.99
N VAL A 118 -14.49 0.32 -0.68
CA VAL A 118 -14.27 -1.06 -0.23
C VAL A 118 -13.58 -1.88 -1.32
N ALA A 119 -14.03 -1.79 -2.57
CA ALA A 119 -13.41 -2.50 -3.68
C ALA A 119 -11.94 -2.08 -3.88
N LEU A 120 -11.65 -0.78 -3.86
CA LEU A 120 -10.28 -0.26 -3.95
C LEU A 120 -9.40 -0.74 -2.78
N SER A 121 -9.95 -0.73 -1.56
CA SER A 121 -9.25 -1.24 -0.36
C SER A 121 -8.93 -2.73 -0.48
N VAL A 122 -9.86 -3.55 -0.99
CA VAL A 122 -9.63 -4.98 -1.22
C VAL A 122 -8.56 -5.20 -2.28
N VAL A 123 -8.61 -4.46 -3.41
CA VAL A 123 -7.59 -4.54 -4.47
C VAL A 123 -6.21 -4.14 -3.94
N ALA A 124 -6.12 -3.03 -3.19
CA ALA A 124 -4.87 -2.60 -2.58
C ALA A 124 -4.30 -3.66 -1.62
N CYS A 125 -5.13 -4.24 -0.75
CA CYS A 125 -4.72 -5.31 0.16
C CYS A 125 -4.25 -6.56 -0.59
N ALA A 126 -4.96 -6.97 -1.65
CA ALA A 126 -4.61 -8.14 -2.45
C ALA A 126 -3.24 -7.98 -3.12
N LEU A 127 -2.96 -6.79 -3.67
CA LEU A 127 -1.68 -6.50 -4.30
C LEU A 127 -0.52 -6.46 -3.29
N GLN A 128 -0.79 -5.99 -2.06
CA GLN A 128 0.21 -5.98 -0.99
C GLN A 128 0.42 -7.35 -0.32
N PHE A 129 -0.48 -8.31 -0.54
CA PHE A 129 -0.38 -9.64 0.06
C PHE A 129 0.93 -10.36 -0.27
N ARG A 130 1.46 -10.21 -1.50
CA ARG A 130 2.78 -10.76 -1.89
C ARG A 130 3.91 -10.17 -1.05
N ARG A 131 3.86 -8.86 -0.77
CA ARG A 131 4.84 -8.18 0.06
C ARG A 131 4.73 -8.60 1.53
N TRP A 132 3.52 -8.76 2.04
CA TRP A 132 3.28 -9.25 3.40
C TRP A 132 3.84 -10.65 3.62
N ARG A 133 3.64 -11.56 2.66
CA ARG A 133 4.23 -12.92 2.70
C ARG A 133 5.75 -12.88 2.77
N TRP A 134 6.38 -12.00 1.99
CA TRP A 134 7.84 -11.82 2.01
C TRP A 134 8.36 -11.26 3.35
N MET A 135 7.64 -10.30 3.94
CA MET A 135 8.00 -9.73 5.24
C MET A 135 7.86 -10.75 6.37
N LEU A 136 6.80 -11.56 6.35
CA LEU A 136 6.57 -12.62 7.33
C LEU A 136 7.61 -13.74 7.19
N GLY A 137 7.99 -14.11 5.96
CA GLY A 137 9.02 -15.12 5.70
C GLY A 137 10.42 -14.74 6.22
N ARG A 138 10.80 -13.45 6.15
CA ARG A 138 12.07 -12.96 6.75
C ARG A 138 12.01 -12.81 8.27
N GLY A 139 10.82 -12.60 8.84
CA GLY A 139 10.62 -12.52 10.28
C GLY A 139 10.69 -13.87 11.01
N SER A 140 10.60 -15.00 10.28
CA SER A 140 10.76 -16.36 10.83
C SER A 140 12.22 -16.87 10.82
N ALA A 141 13.14 -16.11 10.21
CA ALA A 141 14.56 -16.47 10.08
C ALA A 141 15.47 -15.68 11.05
N ALA A 142 14.89 -14.94 11.99
CA ALA A 142 15.56 -14.24 13.08
C ALA A 142 15.12 -14.86 14.41
#